data_AF-A0A1J7BFM7-F1
#
_entry.id   AF-A0A1J7BFM7-F1
#
_cell.length_a   1.000
_cell.length_b   1.000
_cell.length_c   1.000
_cell.angle_alpha   90.00
_cell.angle_beta   90.00
_cell.angle_gamma   90.00
#
_symmetry.space_group_name_H-M   'P 1'
#
loop_
_entity.id
_entity.type
_entity.pdbx_description
1 polymer ?
#
loop_
_entity_poly.entity_id
_entity_poly.type
_entity_poly.pdbx_seq_one_letter_code
_entity_poly.pdbx_strand_id
1 'polypeptide(L)'
;MRITGSDVGRRVSVRRVLEVGPEGRPVFGDVVGELLSWTDGRLAVRRRDGAVVEVDERALVAGKTVPPPPARRGRRRGAGGDG
;
A
#
# COMPACT_ATOMS: atom_id res chain seq x y z
N MET A 1 -6.12 1.12 11.34
CA MET A 1 -5.93 -0.18 10.66
C MET A 1 -4.44 -0.35 10.45
N ARG A 2 -3.83 -1.42 10.97
CA ARG A 2 -2.39 -1.67 10.92
C ARG A 2 -2.16 -2.85 9.97
N ILE A 3 -1.24 -2.72 9.03
CA ILE A 3 -0.78 -3.84 8.21
C ILE A 3 0.05 -4.80 9.07
N THR A 4 0.09 -6.07 8.68
CA THR A 4 0.89 -7.13 9.33
C THR A 4 1.48 -8.06 8.27
N GLY A 5 2.32 -9.02 8.66
CA GLY A 5 2.85 -10.03 7.73
C GLY A 5 1.77 -10.88 7.04
N SER A 6 0.55 -10.94 7.57
CA SER A 6 -0.59 -11.59 6.89
C SER A 6 -1.07 -10.84 5.66
N ASP A 7 -0.64 -9.59 5.44
CA ASP A 7 -1.00 -8.79 4.27
C ASP A 7 -0.02 -8.94 3.10
N VAL A 8 0.94 -9.86 3.19
CA VAL A 8 1.85 -10.20 2.07
C VAL A 8 1.03 -10.62 0.84
N GLY A 9 1.41 -10.13 -0.33
CA GLY A 9 0.69 -10.26 -1.59
C GLY A 9 -0.49 -9.29 -1.77
N ARG A 10 -0.82 -8.48 -0.75
CA ARG A 10 -1.88 -7.47 -0.85
C ARG A 10 -1.29 -6.12 -1.19
N ARG A 11 -2.13 -5.28 -1.80
CA ARG A 11 -1.78 -3.88 -2.03
C ARG A 11 -1.87 -3.11 -0.71
N VAL A 12 -0.81 -2.40 -0.35
CA VAL A 12 -0.68 -1.62 0.87
C VAL A 12 -0.26 -0.19 0.55
N SER A 13 -0.59 0.72 1.44
CA SER A 13 -0.06 2.08 1.48
C SER A 13 0.65 2.24 2.81
N VAL A 14 1.96 2.51 2.73
CA VAL A 14 2.83 2.72 3.88
C VAL A 14 3.36 4.13 3.87
N ARG A 15 3.41 4.75 5.05
CA ARG A 15 4.03 6.04 5.31
C ARG A 15 5.25 5.80 6.19
N ARG A 16 6.41 6.23 5.72
CA ARG A 16 7.70 6.04 6.39
C ARG A 16 8.45 7.35 6.57
N VAL A 17 9.38 7.37 7.51
CA VAL A 17 10.42 8.40 7.57
C VAL A 17 11.50 8.04 6.55
N LEU A 18 11.86 8.98 5.68
CA LEU A 18 12.94 8.83 4.69
C LEU A 18 14.28 9.29 5.28
N GLU A 19 14.26 10.45 5.93
CA GLU A 19 15.42 11.08 6.54
C GLU A 19 14.95 11.93 7.73
N VAL A 20 15.81 12.14 8.71
CA VAL A 20 15.62 13.16 9.74
C VAL A 20 16.54 14.32 9.41
N GLY A 21 15.96 15.45 9.03
CA GLY A 21 16.71 16.63 8.62
C GLY A 21 17.47 17.29 9.79
N PRO A 22 18.32 18.27 9.49
CA PRO A 22 19.24 18.89 10.46
C PRO A 22 18.56 19.54 11.68
N GLU A 23 17.28 19.92 11.58
CA GLU A 23 16.49 20.44 12.71
C GLU A 23 15.73 19.35 13.49
N GLY A 24 16.03 18.07 13.27
CA GLY A 24 15.29 16.95 13.85
C GLY A 24 13.90 16.75 13.22
N ARG A 25 13.61 17.44 12.11
CA ARG A 25 12.34 17.32 11.38
C ARG A 25 12.37 16.09 10.46
N PRO A 26 11.53 15.06 10.70
CA PRO A 26 11.45 13.91 9.82
C PRO A 26 10.83 14.28 8.47
N VAL A 27 11.49 13.86 7.40
CA VAL A 27 10.94 13.86 6.04
C VAL A 27 10.15 12.58 5.88
N PHE A 28 8.85 12.71 5.61
CA PHE A 28 7.98 11.56 5.39
C PHE A 28 7.87 11.24 3.90
N GLY A 29 7.83 9.95 3.58
CA GLY A 29 7.51 9.44 2.25
C GLY A 29 6.38 8.44 2.32
N ASP A 30 5.48 8.51 1.36
CA ASP A 30 4.44 7.50 1.14
C ASP A 30 4.80 6.58 -0.02
N VAL A 31 4.54 5.29 0.17
CA VAL A 31 4.76 4.25 -0.82
C VAL A 31 3.50 3.41 -0.92
N VAL A 32 3.00 3.27 -2.14
CA VAL A 32 1.85 2.42 -2.47
C VAL A 32 2.32 1.33 -3.40
N GLY A 33 2.11 0.09 -2.98
CA GLY A 33 2.63 -1.07 -3.68
C GLY A 33 2.08 -2.37 -3.13
N GLU A 34 2.62 -3.48 -3.61
CA GLU A 34 2.34 -4.81 -3.08
C GLU A 34 3.32 -5.12 -1.95
N LEU A 35 2.82 -5.60 -0.81
CA LEU A 35 3.69 -6.06 0.27
C LEU A 35 4.31 -7.42 -0.13
N LEU A 36 5.61 -7.46 -0.39
CA LEU A 36 6.33 -8.68 -0.76
C LEU A 36 6.70 -9.51 0.45
N SER A 37 7.12 -8.86 1.53
CA SER A 37 7.55 -9.53 2.76
C SER A 37 7.40 -8.59 3.95
N TRP A 38 7.16 -9.19 5.12
CA TRP A 38 7.28 -8.55 6.42
C TRP A 38 7.87 -9.56 7.38
N THR A 39 9.15 -9.39 7.68
CA THR A 39 9.87 -10.22 8.66
C THR A 39 10.96 -9.37 9.31
N ASP A 40 11.37 -9.76 10.52
CA ASP A 40 12.53 -9.16 11.20
C ASP A 40 12.45 -7.63 11.35
N GLY A 41 11.23 -7.11 11.50
CA GLY A 41 10.98 -5.67 11.59
C GLY A 41 11.28 -4.90 10.31
N ARG A 42 11.30 -5.56 9.15
CA ARG A 42 11.46 -4.94 7.83
C ARG A 42 10.35 -5.36 6.88
N LEU A 43 9.95 -4.39 6.06
CA LEU A 43 8.85 -4.48 5.11
C LEU A 43 9.44 -4.29 3.72
N ALA A 44 9.18 -5.21 2.80
CA ALA A 44 9.53 -5.04 1.39
C ALA A 44 8.27 -4.73 0.60
N VAL A 45 8.21 -3.56 -0.03
CA VAL A 45 7.05 -3.13 -0.83
C VAL A 45 7.46 -2.95 -2.28
N ARG A 46 6.83 -3.69 -3.20
CA ARG A 46 7.02 -3.53 -4.64
C ARG A 46 6.08 -2.46 -5.16
N ARG A 47 6.65 -1.37 -5.67
CA ARG A 47 5.92 -0.30 -6.34
C ARG A 47 5.43 -0.75 -7.72
N ARG A 48 4.52 0.02 -8.28
CA ARG A 48 3.94 -0.24 -9.62
C ARG A 48 4.98 -0.17 -10.75
N ASP A 49 6.04 0.61 -10.56
CA ASP A 49 7.18 0.73 -11.48
C ASP A 49 8.15 -0.47 -11.41
N GLY A 50 7.89 -1.44 -10.53
CA GLY A 50 8.74 -2.60 -10.31
C GLY A 50 9.84 -2.39 -9.28
N ALA A 51 10.03 -1.16 -8.77
CA ALA A 51 11.02 -0.88 -7.74
C ALA A 51 10.60 -1.51 -6.40
N VAL A 52 11.55 -2.14 -5.72
CA VAL A 52 11.35 -2.67 -4.37
C VAL A 52 11.85 -1.64 -3.36
N VAL A 53 10.99 -1.28 -2.43
CA VAL A 53 11.29 -0.34 -1.36
C VAL A 53 11.29 -1.10 -0.04
N GLU A 54 12.45 -1.14 0.60
CA GLU A 54 12.57 -1.67 1.96
C GLU A 54 12.30 -0.57 2.97
N VAL A 55 11.54 -0.91 4.00
CA VAL A 55 11.13 0.01 5.06
C VAL A 55 11.37 -0.68 6.39
N ASP A 56 12.17 -0.07 7.26
CA ASP A 56 12.28 -0.51 8.64
C ASP A 56 10.98 -0.21 9.39
N GLU A 57 10.51 -1.16 10.19
CA GLU A 57 9.32 -1.03 11.03
C GLU A 57 9.47 0.13 12.04
N ARG A 58 10.71 0.45 12.43
CA ARG A 58 11.03 1.63 13.27
C ARG A 58 10.80 2.96 12.55
N ALA A 59 10.96 2.99 11.23
CA ALA A 59 10.70 4.16 10.40
C ALA A 59 9.25 4.19 9.89
N LEU A 60 8.49 3.11 10.06
CA LEU A 60 7.09 3.03 9.65
C LEU A 60 6.22 3.87 10.59
N VAL A 61 5.62 4.92 10.05
CA VAL A 61 4.70 5.80 10.78
C VAL A 61 3.29 5.24 10.76
N ALA A 62 2.86 4.77 9.59
CA ALA A 62 1.53 4.21 9.39
C ALA A 62 1.54 3.25 8.20
N GLY A 63 0.67 2.24 8.24
CA GLY A 63 0.43 1.42 7.07
C GLY A 63 -1.00 0.88 7.06
N LYS A 64 -1.64 0.94 5.91
CA LYS A 64 -3.00 0.44 5.68
C LYS A 64 -3.04 -0.47 4.45
N THR A 65 -3.87 -1.50 4.52
CA THR A 65 -4.23 -2.27 3.32
C THR A 65 -5.11 -1.42 2.41
N VAL A 66 -4.82 -1.44 1.12
CA VAL A 66 -5.59 -0.77 0.08
C VAL A 66 -6.31 -1.86 -0.71
N PRO A 67 -7.63 -2.01 -0.56
CA PRO A 67 -8.35 -2.96 -1.40
C PRO A 67 -8.22 -2.55 -2.88
N PRO A 68 -8.21 -3.53 -3.81
CA PRO A 68 -8.27 -3.23 -5.23
C PRO A 68 -9.54 -2.40 -5.52
N PRO A 69 -9.49 -1.48 -6.50
CA PRO A 69 -10.66 -0.70 -6.86
C PRO A 69 -11.83 -1.65 -7.14
N PRO A 70 -13.04 -1.36 -6.60
CA PRO A 70 -14.18 -2.24 -6.75
C PRO A 70 -14.45 -2.47 -8.24
N ALA A 71 -14.60 -3.73 -8.64
CA ALA A 71 -15.00 -4.08 -9.99
C ALA A 71 -16.29 -3.32 -10.31
N ARG A 72 -16.25 -2.47 -11.33
CA ARG A 72 -17.42 -1.70 -11.80
C ARG A 72 -18.57 -2.67 -12.03
N ARG A 73 -19.55 -2.69 -11.13
CA ARG A 73 -20.80 -3.42 -11.33
C ARG A 73 -21.49 -2.80 -12.53
N GLY A 74 -21.53 -3.54 -13.64
CA GLY A 74 -22.11 -3.06 -14.89
C GLY A 74 -23.51 -2.52 -14.65
N ARG A 75 -23.79 -1.34 -15.21
CA ARG A 75 -25.18 -1.00 -15.51
C ARG A 75 -25.63 -1.99 -16.57
N ARG A 76 -26.38 -3.03 -16.17
CA ARG A 76 -27.27 -3.70 -17.12
C ARG A 76 -28.27 -2.64 -17.55
N ARG A 77 -28.04 -2.02 -18.71
CA ARG A 77 -29.11 -1.37 -19.46
C ARG A 77 -30.03 -2.52 -19.87
N GLY A 78 -31.24 -2.54 -19.32
CA GLY A 78 -32.25 -3.52 -19.68
C GLY A 78 -32.43 -3.49 -21.20
N ALA A 79 -32.15 -4.62 -21.84
CA ALA A 79 -32.69 -4.95 -23.13
C ALA A 79 -33.95 -5.79 -22.86
N GLY A 80 -35.04 -5.39 -23.49
CA GLY A 80 -36.39 -5.92 -23.34
C GLY A 80 -37.31 -4.75 -23.71
N GLY A 81 -37.72 -4.59 -24.96
CA GLY A 81 -38.05 -5.60 -25.95
C GLY A 81 -39.53 -5.45 -26.22
N ASP A 82 -39.85 -5.22 -27.49
CA ASP A 82 -41.14 -4.90 -28.07
C ASP A 82 -42.30 -5.78 -27.62
N GLY A 83 -43.49 -5.17 -27.57
CA GLY A 83 -44.79 -5.78 -27.31
C GLY A 83 -45.89 -4.73 -27.31
#